data_AF-A0A1S2LJC6-F1
#
_entry.id   AF-A0A1S2LJC6-F1
#
_cell.length_a   1.000
_cell.length_b   1.000
_cell.length_c   1.000
_cell.angle_alpha   90.00
_cell.angle_beta   90.00
_cell.angle_gamma   90.00
#
_symmetry.space_group_name_H-M   'P 1'
#
loop_
_entity.id
_entity.type
_entity.pdbx_description
1 polymer ?
#
loop_
_entity_poly.entity_id
_entity_poly.type
_entity_poly.pdbx_seq_one_letter_code
_entity_poly.pdbx_strand_id
1 'polypeptide(L)'
;MKNSCLFLFLFSFFLFACGTGDTFHIEKNEKLNSNEIVQEVVEGEFILRVVSKKSSYKPYEQENIYAMLKYIGDNLKNEISHAASPFWFEITEKSRDVTIQPTQPLPLIYNTLKSGEWFKESFIKTGAHTEDSFVRDYFSNVVFPEVD
;
A
#
# COMPACT_ATOMS: atom_id res chain seq x y z
N MET A 1 36.54 -23.30 49.40
CA MET A 1 36.61 -22.19 48.42
C MET A 1 36.80 -22.78 47.03
N LYS A 2 36.11 -22.21 46.03
CA LYS A 2 36.03 -22.57 44.59
C LYS A 2 34.92 -23.60 44.30
N ASN A 3 33.64 -23.20 44.34
CA ASN A 3 32.90 -22.34 43.40
C ASN A 3 33.15 -22.85 41.96
N SER A 4 32.25 -23.69 41.44
CA SER A 4 31.02 -23.26 40.77
C SER A 4 31.34 -22.29 39.62
N CYS A 5 31.68 -22.86 38.45
CA CYS A 5 31.78 -22.12 37.20
C CYS A 5 31.52 -22.99 35.94
N LEU A 6 31.28 -24.30 36.09
CA LEU A 6 31.22 -25.23 34.95
C LEU A 6 29.80 -25.70 34.61
N PHE A 7 28.77 -24.90 34.93
CA PHE A 7 27.38 -25.21 34.57
C PHE A 7 26.68 -24.08 33.80
N LEU A 8 27.42 -23.05 33.39
CA LEU A 8 26.87 -21.88 32.69
C LEU A 8 27.13 -21.87 31.17
N PHE A 9 27.81 -22.90 30.64
CA PHE A 9 28.08 -23.02 29.20
C PHE A 9 27.12 -23.97 28.46
N LEU A 10 26.35 -24.79 29.18
CA LEU A 10 25.48 -25.81 28.57
C LEU A 10 24.07 -25.32 28.23
N PHE A 11 23.71 -24.07 28.59
CA PHE A 11 22.38 -23.51 28.35
C PHE A 11 22.33 -22.54 27.16
N SER A 12 23.44 -22.32 26.46
CA SER A 12 23.55 -21.31 25.40
C SER A 12 23.29 -21.84 23.97
N PHE A 13 22.91 -23.11 23.80
CA PHE A 13 22.74 -23.74 22.48
C PHE A 13 21.29 -23.96 22.04
N PHE A 14 20.28 -23.55 22.82
CA PHE A 14 18.87 -23.83 22.52
C PHE A 14 18.09 -22.71 21.81
N LEU A 15 18.74 -21.67 21.30
CA LEU A 15 18.06 -20.55 20.62
C LEU A 15 18.32 -20.47 19.12
N PHE A 16 18.51 -21.60 18.44
CA PHE A 16 18.25 -21.68 17.00
C PHE A 16 16.83 -22.20 16.78
N ALA A 17 15.85 -21.38 17.16
CA ALA A 17 14.51 -21.48 16.62
C ALA A 17 14.60 -21.02 15.17
N CYS A 18 14.78 -21.98 14.25
CA CYS A 18 14.51 -21.75 12.84
C CYS A 18 13.01 -21.51 12.74
N GLY A 19 12.60 -20.23 12.74
CA GLY A 19 11.27 -19.84 12.34
C GLY A 19 11.08 -20.35 10.92
N THR A 20 10.25 -21.38 10.77
CA THR A 20 9.62 -21.71 9.49
C THR A 20 8.86 -20.45 9.09
N GLY A 21 9.45 -19.65 8.22
CA GLY A 21 8.72 -18.62 7.52
C GLY A 21 7.70 -19.37 6.69
N ASP A 22 6.46 -19.42 7.18
CA ASP A 22 5.33 -19.91 6.41
C ASP A 22 5.35 -19.16 5.08
N THR A 23 5.75 -19.87 4.03
CA THR A 23 5.55 -19.42 2.67
C THR A 23 4.05 -19.43 2.47
N PHE A 24 3.40 -18.32 2.81
CA PHE A 24 2.02 -18.06 2.49
C PHE A 24 1.90 -18.19 0.97
N HIS A 25 1.27 -19.28 0.53
CA HIS A 25 0.82 -19.42 -0.83
C HIS A 25 -0.24 -18.33 -1.05
N ILE A 26 0.18 -17.17 -1.56
CA ILE A 26 -0.75 -16.18 -2.08
C ILE A 26 -1.44 -16.83 -3.27
N GLU A 27 -2.63 -17.37 -3.06
CA GLU A 27 -3.53 -17.69 -4.15
C GLU A 27 -3.78 -16.40 -4.94
N LYS A 28 -3.18 -16.36 -6.13
CA LYS A 28 -3.31 -15.31 -7.13
C LYS A 28 -4.70 -15.40 -7.76
N ASN A 29 -5.74 -15.07 -6.98
CA ASN A 29 -7.13 -15.17 -7.39
C ASN A 29 -7.62 -13.96 -8.22
N GLU A 30 -6.84 -12.89 -8.35
CA GLU A 30 -7.08 -11.85 -9.36
C GLU A 30 -6.20 -12.07 -10.60
N LYS A 31 -6.87 -12.15 -11.76
CA LYS A 31 -6.24 -12.28 -13.07
C LYS A 31 -5.67 -10.93 -13.51
N LEU A 32 -4.52 -10.58 -12.96
CA LEU A 32 -3.71 -9.45 -13.43
C LEU A 32 -3.39 -9.63 -14.92
N ASN A 33 -3.47 -8.54 -15.68
CA ASN A 33 -3.03 -8.52 -17.07
C ASN A 33 -1.49 -8.52 -17.10
N SER A 34 -0.89 -9.22 -18.06
CA SER A 34 0.58 -9.29 -18.22
C SER A 34 1.24 -7.93 -18.40
N ASN A 35 0.46 -6.91 -18.79
CA ASN A 35 0.96 -5.57 -19.06
C ASN A 35 0.81 -4.60 -17.88
N GLU A 36 0.18 -5.03 -16.78
CA GLU A 36 0.05 -4.21 -15.57
C GLU A 36 1.37 -4.16 -14.80
N ILE A 37 1.72 -2.95 -14.34
CA ILE A 37 2.79 -2.73 -13.38
C ILE A 37 2.21 -2.92 -11.99
N VAL A 38 2.80 -3.82 -11.21
CA VAL A 38 2.31 -4.20 -9.89
C VAL A 38 3.43 -4.06 -8.88
N GLN A 39 3.15 -3.35 -7.80
CA GLN A 39 3.99 -3.32 -6.61
C GLN A 39 3.18 -3.83 -5.42
N GLU A 40 3.77 -4.70 -4.63
CA GLU A 40 3.11 -5.36 -3.51
C GLU A 40 4.02 -5.36 -2.28
N VAL A 41 3.42 -5.16 -1.12
CA VAL A 41 4.06 -5.30 0.19
C VAL A 41 3.15 -6.13 1.09
N VAL A 42 3.77 -6.98 1.89
CA VAL A 42 3.09 -7.74 2.94
C VAL A 42 3.52 -7.16 4.27
N GLU A 43 2.56 -6.76 5.09
CA GLU A 43 2.80 -6.22 6.43
C GLU A 43 1.80 -6.81 7.42
N GLY A 44 2.31 -7.60 8.37
CA GLY A 44 1.48 -8.35 9.31
C GLY A 44 0.49 -9.27 8.59
N GLU A 45 -0.79 -9.14 8.92
CA GLU A 45 -1.88 -9.91 8.32
C GLU A 45 -2.47 -9.25 7.06
N PHE A 46 -1.75 -8.33 6.42
CA PHE A 46 -2.24 -7.56 5.28
C PHE A 46 -1.30 -7.62 4.08
N ILE A 47 -1.90 -7.63 2.89
CA ILE A 47 -1.21 -7.43 1.62
C ILE A 47 -1.72 -6.12 1.03
N LEU A 48 -0.82 -5.15 0.84
CA LEU A 48 -1.08 -3.92 0.11
C LEU A 48 -0.49 -4.04 -1.29
N ARG A 49 -1.30 -3.76 -2.31
CA ARG A 49 -0.89 -3.78 -3.71
C ARG A 49 -1.29 -2.49 -4.40
N VAL A 50 -0.38 -1.90 -5.17
CA VAL A 50 -0.68 -0.82 -6.11
C VAL A 50 -0.49 -1.35 -7.52
N VAL A 51 -1.46 -1.08 -8.38
CA VAL A 51 -1.45 -1.49 -9.77
C VAL A 51 -1.61 -0.27 -10.66
N SER A 52 -0.75 -0.18 -11.66
CA SER A 52 -0.84 0.79 -12.75
C SER A 52 -0.93 0.04 -14.07
N LYS A 53 -1.87 0.42 -14.93
CA LYS A 53 -2.02 -0.19 -16.26
C LYS A 53 -0.81 0.02 -17.16
N LYS A 54 -0.04 1.10 -16.95
CA LYS A 54 1.12 1.48 -17.75
C LYS A 54 2.22 2.06 -16.85
N SER A 55 3.47 1.93 -17.28
CA SER A 55 4.61 2.57 -16.62
C SER A 55 4.62 4.10 -16.80
N SER A 56 3.99 4.59 -17.87
CA SER A 56 3.87 6.02 -18.19
C SER A 56 2.58 6.28 -18.95
N TYR A 57 1.96 7.42 -18.68
CA TYR A 57 0.78 7.91 -19.38
C TYR A 57 1.17 9.14 -20.20
N LYS A 58 0.59 9.29 -21.39
CA LYS A 58 0.78 10.51 -22.18
C LYS A 58 0.02 11.67 -21.54
N PRO A 59 0.38 12.93 -21.85
CA PRO A 59 -0.46 14.08 -21.52
C PRO A 59 -1.90 13.81 -21.98
N TYR A 60 -2.86 14.13 -21.12
CA TYR A 60 -4.29 13.93 -21.35
C TYR A 60 -4.76 12.47 -21.48
N GLU A 61 -3.91 11.49 -21.20
CA GLU A 61 -4.33 10.10 -21.12
C GLU A 61 -4.92 9.78 -19.74
N GLN A 62 -6.10 9.15 -19.71
CA GLN A 62 -6.71 8.74 -18.44
C GLN A 62 -5.86 7.71 -17.72
N GLU A 63 -5.52 8.02 -16.47
CA GLU A 63 -4.71 7.17 -15.63
C GLU A 63 -5.58 6.04 -15.07
N ASN A 64 -5.04 4.83 -15.15
CA ASN A 64 -5.71 3.63 -14.67
C ASN A 64 -4.83 3.03 -13.59
N ILE A 65 -4.90 3.66 -12.42
CA ILE A 65 -4.16 3.29 -11.21
C ILE A 65 -5.19 2.90 -10.14
N TYR A 66 -4.93 1.83 -9.41
CA TYR A 66 -5.76 1.39 -8.30
C TYR A 66 -4.91 0.76 -7.20
N ALA A 67 -5.37 0.87 -5.97
CA ALA A 67 -4.78 0.18 -4.83
C ALA A 67 -5.72 -0.93 -4.35
N MET A 68 -5.12 -1.95 -3.74
CA MET A 68 -5.81 -3.10 -3.23
C MET A 68 -5.25 -3.48 -1.86
N LEU A 69 -6.14 -3.86 -0.95
CA LEU A 69 -5.82 -4.33 0.39
C LEU A 69 -6.48 -5.69 0.58
N LYS A 70 -5.72 -6.67 1.07
CA LYS A 70 -6.24 -8.00 1.39
C LYS A 70 -5.84 -8.38 2.79
N TYR A 71 -6.83 -8.82 3.58
CA TYR A 71 -6.61 -9.46 4.86
C TYR A 71 -6.27 -10.94 4.65
N ILE A 72 -5.21 -11.42 5.30
CA ILE A 72 -4.70 -12.80 5.22
C ILE A 72 -4.54 -13.46 6.59
N GLY A 73 -5.10 -12.88 7.64
CA GLY A 73 -5.06 -13.48 8.97
C GLY A 73 -6.02 -14.67 9.13
N ASP A 74 -5.88 -15.34 10.27
CA ASP A 74 -6.58 -16.60 10.58
C ASP A 74 -8.09 -16.44 10.78
N ASN A 75 -8.54 -15.24 11.13
CA ASN A 75 -9.96 -14.96 11.31
C ASN A 75 -10.66 -14.85 9.95
N LEU A 76 -11.95 -15.21 9.89
CA LEU A 76 -12.74 -15.06 8.66
C LEU A 76 -12.88 -13.60 8.21
N LYS A 77 -12.76 -12.65 9.13
CA LYS A 77 -12.89 -11.22 8.88
C LYS A 77 -12.06 -10.39 9.86
N ASN A 78 -11.69 -9.19 9.42
CA ASN A 78 -11.06 -8.16 10.23
C ASN A 78 -11.77 -6.84 9.97
N GLU A 79 -12.00 -6.04 11.01
CA GLU A 79 -12.51 -4.68 10.86
C GLU A 79 -11.35 -3.71 10.94
N ILE A 80 -11.21 -2.89 9.90
CA ILE A 80 -10.24 -1.81 9.85
C ILE A 80 -10.95 -0.48 10.03
N SER A 81 -10.26 0.47 10.66
CA SER A 81 -10.67 1.86 10.73
C SER A 81 -9.67 2.75 10.00
N HIS A 82 -10.15 3.67 9.17
CA HIS A 82 -9.32 4.59 8.41
C HIS A 82 -10.08 5.91 8.19
N ALA A 83 -9.52 6.83 7.39
CA ALA A 83 -10.17 8.09 7.04
C ALA A 83 -11.29 7.86 6.01
N ALA A 84 -11.38 8.65 4.93
CA ALA A 84 -12.36 8.36 3.88
C ALA A 84 -11.97 7.13 3.05
N SER A 85 -10.66 6.89 2.90
CA SER A 85 -10.05 5.73 2.24
C SER A 85 -8.88 5.21 3.08
N PRO A 86 -8.62 3.89 3.06
CA PRO A 86 -7.40 3.33 3.64
C PRO A 86 -6.17 3.61 2.76
N PHE A 87 -6.36 4.16 1.55
CA PHE A 87 -5.30 4.43 0.59
C PHE A 87 -5.02 5.93 0.46
N TRP A 88 -3.75 6.29 0.60
CA TRP A 88 -3.27 7.66 0.49
C TRP A 88 -2.31 7.74 -0.68
N PHE A 89 -2.68 8.50 -1.71
CA PHE A 89 -1.87 8.66 -2.91
C PHE A 89 -1.21 10.03 -2.91
N GLU A 90 0.07 10.09 -2.57
CA GLU A 90 0.89 11.27 -2.74
C GLU A 90 1.39 11.35 -4.18
N ILE A 91 1.24 12.52 -4.80
CA ILE A 91 1.69 12.78 -6.17
C ILE A 91 2.80 13.82 -6.13
N THR A 92 3.92 13.55 -6.80
CA THR A 92 5.01 14.51 -6.94
C THR A 92 5.28 14.80 -8.42
N GLU A 93 5.18 16.06 -8.79
CA GLU A 93 5.66 16.62 -10.05
C GLU A 93 7.17 16.81 -9.94
N LYS A 94 7.94 16.21 -10.85
CA LYS A 94 9.40 16.08 -10.69
C LYS A 94 10.21 17.25 -11.25
N SER A 95 9.70 18.01 -12.22
CA SER A 95 10.43 19.12 -12.83
C SER A 95 10.55 20.31 -11.88
N ARG A 96 9.52 20.59 -11.09
CA ARG A 96 9.51 21.67 -10.07
C ARG A 96 9.57 21.16 -8.63
N ASP A 97 9.61 19.84 -8.43
CA ASP A 97 9.58 19.20 -7.10
C ASP A 97 8.34 19.61 -6.27
N VAL A 98 7.19 19.65 -6.94
CA VAL A 98 5.90 20.00 -6.32
C VAL A 98 5.19 18.73 -5.87
N THR A 99 5.04 18.56 -4.56
CA THR A 99 4.30 17.45 -3.97
C THR A 99 2.89 17.86 -3.58
N ILE A 100 1.89 17.13 -4.08
CA ILE A 100 0.49 17.25 -3.71
C ILE A 100 0.21 16.22 -2.62
N GLN A 101 0.05 16.71 -1.39
CA GLN A 101 -0.34 15.91 -0.24
C GLN A 101 -1.82 15.52 -0.35
N PRO A 102 -2.18 14.24 -0.20
CA PRO A 102 -3.57 13.81 -0.25
C PRO A 102 -4.37 14.36 0.94
N THR A 103 -5.64 14.64 0.72
CA THR A 103 -6.57 15.10 1.77
C THR A 103 -7.76 14.16 1.85
N GLN A 104 -8.23 13.88 3.06
CA GLN A 104 -9.36 12.99 3.30
C GLN A 104 -10.55 13.77 3.88
N PRO A 105 -11.75 13.70 3.29
CA PRO A 105 -12.91 14.47 3.74
C PRO A 105 -13.55 13.96 5.03
N LEU A 106 -13.28 12.71 5.41
CA LEU A 106 -13.89 12.06 6.58
C LEU A 106 -12.79 11.51 7.50
N PRO A 107 -12.90 11.72 8.82
CA PRO A 107 -11.84 11.36 9.76
C PRO A 107 -11.85 9.88 10.17
N LEU A 108 -13.00 9.21 10.12
CA LEU A 108 -13.14 7.84 10.64
C LEU A 108 -14.27 7.07 9.95
N ILE A 109 -13.89 6.06 9.17
CA ILE A 109 -14.75 5.07 8.54
C ILE A 109 -14.27 3.68 8.95
N TYR A 110 -15.22 2.75 9.05
CA TYR A 110 -14.96 1.34 9.33
C TYR A 110 -15.28 0.49 8.10
N ASN A 111 -14.39 -0.45 7.77
CA ASN A 111 -14.61 -1.44 6.74
C ASN A 111 -14.32 -2.83 7.29
N THR A 112 -15.20 -3.80 7.00
CA THR A 112 -14.92 -5.21 7.27
C THR A 112 -14.26 -5.84 6.05
N LEU A 113 -13.01 -6.27 6.21
CA LEU A 113 -12.30 -7.09 5.24
C LEU A 113 -12.57 -8.56 5.52
N LYS A 114 -12.90 -9.33 4.49
CA LYS A 114 -12.99 -10.79 4.59
C LYS A 114 -11.63 -11.39 4.24
N SER A 115 -11.21 -12.39 4.99
CA SER A 115 -9.94 -13.07 4.73
C SER A 115 -9.95 -13.68 3.33
N GLY A 116 -8.87 -13.48 2.58
CA GLY A 116 -8.78 -13.98 1.20
C GLY A 116 -9.31 -13.03 0.12
N GLU A 117 -10.17 -12.07 0.45
CA GLU A 117 -10.80 -11.16 -0.51
C GLU A 117 -10.04 -9.83 -0.67
N TRP A 118 -10.03 -9.28 -1.88
CA TRP A 118 -9.42 -7.98 -2.18
C TRP A 118 -10.43 -6.85 -1.99
N PHE A 119 -10.08 -5.89 -1.15
CA PHE A 119 -10.68 -4.57 -1.12
C PHE A 119 -9.93 -3.68 -2.12
N LYS A 120 -10.63 -3.06 -3.07
CA LYS A 120 -10.03 -2.33 -4.20
C LYS A 120 -10.65 -0.95 -4.34
N GLU A 121 -9.80 0.05 -4.53
CA GLU A 121 -10.22 1.40 -4.88
C GLU A 121 -9.37 1.97 -6.01
N SER A 122 -10.01 2.69 -6.93
CA SER A 122 -9.32 3.44 -7.97
C SER A 122 -8.64 4.68 -7.38
N PHE A 123 -7.52 5.07 -7.96
CA PHE A 123 -6.93 6.37 -7.69
C PHE A 123 -7.92 7.49 -8.02
N ILE A 124 -8.06 8.44 -7.11
CA ILE A 124 -8.83 9.67 -7.28
C ILE A 124 -7.92 10.82 -6.86
N LYS A 125 -7.93 11.89 -7.65
CA LYS A 125 -7.18 13.11 -7.32
C LYS A 125 -7.74 13.69 -6.02
N THR A 126 -6.89 13.80 -5.01
CA THR A 126 -7.21 14.44 -3.73
C THR A 126 -6.04 15.32 -3.32
N GLY A 127 -6.31 16.35 -2.52
CA GLY A 127 -5.29 17.25 -2.00
C GLY A 127 -5.79 18.67 -1.85
N ALA A 128 -4.93 19.52 -1.31
CA ALA A 128 -5.23 20.93 -1.14
C ALA A 128 -5.09 21.69 -2.47
N HIS A 129 -6.07 22.55 -2.76
CA HIS A 129 -5.92 23.57 -3.79
C HIS A 129 -4.91 24.63 -3.32
N THR A 130 -4.05 25.08 -4.24
CA THR A 130 -3.07 26.13 -3.98
C THR A 130 -3.04 27.11 -5.16
N GLU A 131 -2.31 28.21 -5.00
CA GLU A 131 -2.07 29.17 -6.09
C GLU A 131 -1.01 28.70 -7.10
N ASP A 132 -0.35 27.57 -6.85
CA ASP A 132 0.58 26.96 -7.81
C ASP A 132 -0.17 26.56 -9.08
N SER A 133 0.36 26.98 -10.24
CA SER A 133 -0.31 26.79 -11.53
C SER A 133 -0.52 25.32 -11.85
N PHE A 134 0.45 24.46 -11.55
CA PHE A 134 0.32 23.03 -11.80
C PHE A 134 -0.68 22.38 -10.86
N VAL A 135 -0.67 22.74 -9.57
CA VAL A 135 -1.65 22.20 -8.62
C VAL A 135 -3.06 22.57 -9.06
N ARG A 136 -3.28 23.83 -9.49
CA ARG A 136 -4.57 24.25 -10.04
C ARG A 136 -4.97 23.47 -11.29
N ASP A 137 -4.05 23.30 -12.24
CA ASP A 137 -4.33 22.58 -13.50
C ASP A 137 -4.54 21.08 -13.27
N TYR A 138 -3.81 20.49 -12.31
CA TYR A 138 -3.97 19.11 -11.88
C TYR A 138 -5.39 18.82 -11.40
N PHE A 139 -5.98 19.70 -10.58
CA PHE A 139 -7.36 19.52 -10.09
C PHE A 139 -8.44 19.99 -11.07
N SER A 140 -8.12 20.89 -12.00
CA SER A 140 -9.10 21.40 -12.98
C SER A 140 -9.38 20.42 -14.13
N ASN A 141 -8.50 19.44 -14.34
CA ASN A 141 -8.60 18.48 -15.43
C ASN A 141 -8.83 17.06 -14.90
N VAL A 142 -9.57 16.26 -15.67
CA VAL A 142 -9.75 14.83 -15.37
C VAL A 142 -8.42 14.07 -15.47
N VAL A 143 -7.53 14.54 -16.33
CA VAL A 143 -6.27 13.91 -16.74
C VAL A 143 -5.07 14.74 -16.27
N PHE A 144 -3.87 14.18 -16.19
CA PHE A 144 -2.67 14.92 -15.82
C PHE A 144 -2.37 16.04 -16.83
N PRO A 145 -2.05 17.27 -16.34
CA PRO A 145 -1.67 18.38 -17.21
C PRO A 145 -0.29 18.12 -17.84
N GLU A 146 -0.02 18.82 -18.93
CA GLU A 146 1.32 18.87 -19.50
C GLU A 146 2.28 19.55 -18.51
N VAL A 147 3.52 19.08 -18.49
CA VAL A 147 4.59 19.71 -17.71
C VAL A 147 5.43 20.49 -18.70
N ASP A 148 5.49 21.81 -18.52
CA ASP A 148 6.34 22.72 -19.30
C ASP A 148 7.84 22.41 -19.15
#